data_AF-A9BW45-F1
#
_entry.id   AF-A9BW45-F1
#
_cell.length_a   1.000
_cell.length_b   1.000
_cell.length_c   1.000
_cell.angle_alpha   90.00
_cell.angle_beta   90.00
_cell.angle_gamma   90.00
#
_symmetry.space_group_name_H-M   'P 1'
#
loop_
_entity.id
_entity.type
_entity.pdbx_description
1 polymer ?
#
loop_
_entity_poly.entity_id
_entity_poly.type
_entity_poly.pdbx_seq_one_letter_code
_entity_poly.pdbx_strand_id
1 'polypeptide(L)'
;MSGRRCDDEDLALFSQKTVEELLQKQRQDIASALAEYDKLRDAMSAQSGCRDGGCLVKRPQGMHTNGGCKCHRDQIVSQRMMYAGQRLADVVRAFVQEAA
;
A
#
# COMPACT_ATOMS: atom_id res chain seq x y z
N MET A 1 46.25 23.29 11.31
CA MET A 1 44.93 22.77 10.89
C MET A 1 44.14 22.45 12.14
N SER A 2 43.07 23.20 12.42
CA SER A 2 42.18 22.89 13.55
C SER A 2 41.19 21.81 13.11
N GLY A 3 41.38 20.57 13.56
CA GLY A 3 40.34 19.55 13.45
C GLY A 3 39.24 19.90 14.43
N ARG A 4 38.05 20.25 13.93
CA ARG A 4 36.85 20.29 14.78
C ARG A 4 36.68 18.90 15.38
N ARG A 5 36.72 18.80 16.71
CA ARG A 5 36.04 17.70 17.40
C ARG A 5 34.58 17.81 17.00
N CYS A 6 33.98 16.72 16.55
CA CYS A 6 32.54 16.63 16.54
C CYS A 6 32.15 16.54 18.02
N ASP A 7 31.59 17.60 18.56
CA ASP A 7 31.06 17.58 19.92
C ASP A 7 29.85 16.62 19.94
N ASP A 8 29.57 15.95 21.07
CA ASP A 8 28.60 14.84 21.13
C ASP A 8 27.17 15.25 20.67
N GLU A 9 26.85 16.54 20.75
CA GLU A 9 25.61 17.14 20.25
C GLU A 9 25.47 17.05 18.71
N ASP A 10 26.56 17.23 17.95
CA ASP A 10 26.54 17.08 16.48
C ASP A 10 26.22 15.63 16.08
N LEU A 11 26.79 14.66 16.80
CA LEU A 11 26.53 13.22 16.58
C LEU A 11 25.07 12.86 16.85
N ALA A 12 24.49 13.39 17.93
CA ALA A 12 23.07 13.21 18.23
C ALA A 12 22.16 13.83 17.14
N LEU A 13 22.50 15.02 16.64
CA LEU A 13 21.73 15.72 15.61
C LEU A 13 21.79 15.00 14.25
N PHE A 14 22.96 14.47 13.85
CA PHE A 14 23.09 13.64 12.65
C PHE A 14 22.30 12.34 12.77
N SER A 15 22.36 11.67 13.93
CA SER A 15 21.57 10.47 14.20
C SER A 15 20.07 10.73 14.03
N GLN A 16 19.54 11.79 14.66
CA GLN A 16 18.12 12.17 14.55
C GLN A 16 17.68 12.42 13.10
N LYS A 17 18.48 13.17 12.31
CA LYS A 17 18.18 13.40 10.88
C LYS A 17 18.10 12.10 10.08
N THR A 18 19.03 11.17 10.28
CA THR A 18 18.99 9.88 9.57
C THR A 18 17.76 9.04 9.93
N VAL A 19 17.26 9.14 11.18
CA VAL A 19 16.02 8.47 11.61
C VAL A 19 14.79 9.14 10.97
N GLU A 20 14.74 10.47 10.92
CA GLU A 20 13.64 11.19 10.24
C GLU A 20 13.58 10.89 8.74
N GLU A 21 14.74 10.84 8.06
CA GLU A 21 14.85 10.48 6.64
C GLU A 21 14.38 9.04 6.38
N LEU A 22 14.75 8.08 7.24
CA LEU A 22 14.28 6.69 7.17
C LEU A 22 12.76 6.58 7.36
N LEU A 23 12.21 7.25 8.39
CA LEU A 23 10.76 7.28 8.64
C LEU A 23 9.99 7.94 7.50
N GLN A 24 10.53 9.00 6.90
CA GLN A 24 9.94 9.67 5.75
C GLN A 24 9.94 8.77 4.51
N LYS A 25 11.03 8.03 4.27
CA LYS A 25 11.13 7.05 3.19
C LYS A 25 10.14 5.90 3.37
N GLN A 26 10.08 5.26 4.55
CA GLN A 26 9.12 4.20 4.85
C GLN A 26 7.67 4.66 4.60
N ARG A 27 7.32 5.89 5.00
CA ARG A 27 5.99 6.49 4.73
C ARG A 27 5.72 6.65 3.23
N GLN A 28 6.72 7.07 2.45
CA GLN A 28 6.60 7.20 0.99
C GLN A 28 6.45 5.84 0.29
N ASP A 29 7.19 4.82 0.74
CA ASP A 29 7.11 3.46 0.20
C ASP A 29 5.72 2.84 0.46
N ILE A 30 5.20 2.96 1.68
CA ILE A 30 3.83 2.51 2.04
C ILE A 30 2.78 3.29 1.24
N ALA A 31 2.88 4.62 1.17
CA ALA A 31 1.91 5.45 0.44
C ALA A 31 1.89 5.13 -1.07
N SER A 32 3.06 4.84 -1.66
CA SER A 32 3.17 4.46 -3.07
C SER A 32 2.54 3.10 -3.34
N ALA A 33 2.79 2.11 -2.47
CA ALA A 33 2.19 0.77 -2.58
C ALA A 33 0.65 0.81 -2.40
N LEU A 34 0.14 1.64 -1.49
CA LEU A 34 -1.29 1.88 -1.33
C LEU A 34 -1.92 2.53 -2.58
N ALA A 35 -1.27 3.54 -3.16
CA ALA A 35 -1.76 4.20 -4.36
C ALA A 35 -1.80 3.26 -5.59
N GLU A 36 -0.81 2.38 -5.75
CA GLU A 36 -0.81 1.33 -6.78
C GLU A 36 -1.96 0.34 -6.58
N TYR A 37 -2.19 -0.10 -5.34
CA TYR A 37 -3.27 -1.02 -4.97
C TYR A 37 -4.66 -0.42 -5.21
N ASP A 38 -4.90 0.80 -4.73
CA ASP A 38 -6.19 1.50 -4.86
C ASP A 38 -6.52 1.76 -6.33
N LYS A 39 -5.55 2.21 -7.13
CA LYS A 39 -5.74 2.41 -8.58
C LYS A 39 -6.19 1.14 -9.30
N LEU A 40 -5.65 -0.03 -8.93
CA LEU A 40 -6.06 -1.31 -9.52
C LEU A 40 -7.41 -1.79 -8.98
N ARG A 41 -7.67 -1.64 -7.67
CA ARG A 41 -8.97 -1.93 -7.05
C ARG A 41 -10.10 -1.14 -7.72
N ASP A 42 -9.89 0.15 -7.94
CA ASP A 42 -10.91 1.05 -8.47
C ASP A 42 -11.14 0.78 -9.97
N ALA A 43 -10.08 0.46 -10.72
CA ALA A 43 -10.19 0.00 -12.11
C ALA A 43 -11.00 -1.30 -12.23
N MET A 44 -10.79 -2.29 -11.34
CA MET A 44 -11.63 -3.49 -11.29
C MET A 44 -13.09 -3.16 -10.97
N SER A 45 -13.30 -2.30 -9.97
CA SER A 45 -14.63 -1.91 -9.50
C SER A 45 -15.45 -1.22 -10.59
N ALA A 46 -14.80 -0.41 -11.44
CA ALA A 46 -15.43 0.20 -12.62
C ALA A 46 -15.75 -0.80 -13.74
N GLN A 47 -14.99 -1.91 -13.85
CA GLN A 47 -15.12 -2.90 -14.94
C GLN A 47 -16.02 -4.10 -14.62
N SER A 48 -16.50 -4.27 -13.38
CA SER A 48 -17.39 -5.39 -13.01
C SER A 48 -18.65 -4.94 -12.29
N GLY A 49 -19.77 -4.94 -13.03
CA GLY A 49 -21.09 -4.74 -12.45
C GLY A 49 -21.62 -5.97 -11.69
N CYS A 50 -22.67 -5.76 -10.92
CA CYS A 50 -23.29 -6.79 -10.09
C CYS A 50 -24.09 -7.89 -10.93
N ARG A 51 -24.29 -9.18 -10.50
CA ARG A 51 -24.28 -10.56 -11.14
C ARG A 51 -23.90 -11.81 -10.25
N ASP A 52 -24.54 -12.18 -9.12
CA ASP A 52 -23.97 -12.78 -7.85
C ASP A 52 -22.67 -13.63 -7.70
N GLY A 53 -22.09 -13.54 -6.48
CA GLY A 53 -20.92 -14.27 -5.95
C GLY A 53 -19.70 -13.42 -5.54
N GLY A 54 -19.08 -13.75 -4.38
CA GLY A 54 -17.62 -13.75 -4.13
C GLY A 54 -16.69 -12.55 -4.44
N CYS A 55 -17.18 -11.37 -4.82
CA CYS A 55 -16.30 -10.28 -5.25
C CYS A 55 -15.53 -9.61 -4.09
N LEU A 56 -14.25 -9.31 -4.28
CA LEU A 56 -13.38 -8.59 -3.31
C LEU A 56 -13.83 -7.15 -3.04
N VAL A 57 -14.73 -6.60 -3.87
CA VAL A 57 -15.28 -5.25 -3.73
C VAL A 57 -16.52 -5.28 -2.82
N LYS A 58 -16.48 -4.54 -1.71
CA LYS A 58 -17.60 -4.42 -0.76
C LYS A 58 -18.83 -3.82 -1.44
N ARG A 59 -19.96 -4.52 -1.40
CA ARG A 59 -21.23 -4.02 -1.99
C ARG A 59 -21.69 -2.73 -1.30
N PRO A 60 -22.17 -1.72 -2.04
CA PRO A 60 -22.93 -0.63 -1.45
C PRO A 60 -24.25 -1.18 -0.87
N GLN A 61 -24.62 -0.75 0.34
CA GLN A 61 -25.88 -1.15 0.97
C GLN A 61 -27.08 -0.59 0.18
N GLY A 62 -28.11 -1.41 -0.04
CA GLY A 62 -29.39 -1.00 -0.62
C GLY A 62 -29.67 -1.39 -2.08
N MET A 63 -28.67 -1.79 -2.87
CA MET A 63 -28.92 -2.23 -4.26
C MET A 63 -29.26 -3.73 -4.37
N HIS A 64 -30.56 -4.05 -4.39
CA HIS A 64 -31.06 -5.30 -4.98
C HIS A 64 -31.18 -5.13 -6.50
N THR A 65 -30.15 -5.57 -7.23
CA THR A 65 -30.23 -5.69 -8.69
C THR A 65 -30.67 -7.11 -9.06
N ASN A 66 -31.75 -7.23 -9.85
CA ASN A 66 -32.35 -8.50 -10.26
C ASN A 66 -31.36 -9.35 -11.04
N GLY A 67 -30.58 -10.16 -10.32
CA GLY A 67 -29.41 -10.89 -10.80
C GLY A 67 -28.25 -11.08 -9.80
N GLY A 68 -28.07 -10.21 -8.79
CA GLY A 68 -27.03 -10.32 -7.73
C GLY A 68 -25.78 -9.44 -7.94
N CYS A 69 -24.55 -9.78 -7.44
CA CYS A 69 -23.18 -9.19 -7.71
C CYS A 69 -22.02 -10.03 -8.39
N LYS A 70 -21.51 -9.71 -9.62
CA LYS A 70 -20.62 -10.57 -10.48
C LYS A 70 -19.14 -10.27 -10.26
N CYS A 71 -18.34 -11.29 -9.95
CA CYS A 71 -16.88 -11.14 -10.00
C CYS A 71 -16.41 -10.75 -11.41
N HIS A 72 -15.46 -9.83 -11.46
CA HIS A 72 -14.64 -9.58 -12.64
C HIS A 72 -14.00 -10.90 -13.12
N ARG A 73 -14.12 -11.21 -14.42
CA ARG A 73 -13.67 -12.48 -15.02
C ARG A 73 -12.35 -12.39 -15.76
N ASP A 74 -11.76 -11.20 -15.86
CA ASP A 74 -10.46 -11.04 -16.51
C ASP A 74 -9.36 -11.59 -15.60
N GLN A 75 -8.67 -12.63 -16.09
CA GLN A 75 -7.59 -13.28 -15.37
C GLN A 75 -6.34 -12.41 -15.28
N ILE A 76 -6.07 -11.56 -16.27
CA ILE A 76 -4.90 -10.67 -16.32
C ILE A 76 -5.07 -9.56 -15.28
N VAL A 77 -6.26 -8.97 -15.20
CA VAL A 77 -6.57 -7.96 -14.19
C VAL A 77 -6.55 -8.57 -12.78
N SER A 78 -7.09 -9.79 -12.61
CA SER A 78 -7.03 -10.52 -11.34
C SER A 78 -5.60 -10.82 -10.89
N GLN A 79 -4.71 -11.24 -11.82
CA GLN A 79 -3.28 -11.45 -11.55
C GLN A 79 -2.57 -10.14 -11.15
N ARG A 80 -2.84 -9.03 -11.86
CA ARG A 80 -2.29 -7.70 -11.51
C ARG A 80 -2.72 -7.26 -10.11
N MET A 81 -3.97 -7.50 -9.73
CA MET A 81 -4.46 -7.19 -8.39
C MET A 81 -3.79 -8.05 -7.31
N MET A 82 -3.60 -9.35 -7.56
CA MET A 82 -2.88 -10.25 -6.65
C MET A 82 -1.43 -9.76 -6.44
N TYR A 83 -0.73 -9.39 -7.52
CA TYR A 83 0.63 -8.88 -7.45
C TYR A 83 0.74 -7.56 -6.66
N ALA A 84 -0.17 -6.61 -6.88
CA ALA A 84 -0.23 -5.37 -6.11
C ALA A 84 -0.53 -5.61 -4.62
N GLY A 85 -1.41 -6.57 -4.31
CA GLY A 85 -1.67 -6.99 -2.93
C GLY A 85 -0.46 -7.64 -2.25
N GLN A 86 0.30 -8.46 -2.98
CA GLN A 86 1.56 -9.04 -2.48
C GLN A 86 2.59 -7.95 -2.18
N ARG A 87 2.84 -7.06 -3.15
CA ARG A 87 3.76 -5.92 -3.01
C ARG A 87 3.43 -5.03 -1.81
N LEU A 88 2.15 -4.70 -1.60
CA LEU A 88 1.71 -3.96 -0.42
C LEU A 88 1.95 -4.74 0.87
N ALA A 89 1.65 -6.05 0.90
CA ALA A 89 1.88 -6.89 2.08
C ALA A 89 3.37 -6.99 2.42
N ASP A 90 4.27 -7.05 1.43
CA ASP A 90 5.72 -7.12 1.64
C ASP A 90 6.29 -5.81 2.19
N VAL A 91 5.86 -4.65 1.66
CA VAL A 91 6.22 -3.33 2.19
C VAL A 91 5.75 -3.15 3.64
N VAL A 92 4.52 -3.57 3.95
CA VAL A 92 3.98 -3.52 5.33
C VAL A 92 4.70 -4.50 6.26
N ARG A 93 5.08 -5.70 5.80
CA ARG A 93 5.90 -6.64 6.60
C ARG A 93 7.27 -6.09 6.93
N ALA A 94 7.95 -5.47 5.97
CA ALA A 94 9.25 -4.83 6.20
C ALA A 94 9.14 -3.76 7.28
N PHE A 95 8.15 -2.86 7.17
CA PHE A 95 7.88 -1.85 8.19
C PHE A 95 7.57 -2.44 9.57
N VAL A 96 6.76 -3.50 9.66
CA VAL A 96 6.42 -4.15 10.94
C VAL A 96 7.62 -4.88 11.55
N GLN A 97 8.50 -5.47 10.74
CA GLN A 97 9.73 -6.13 11.20
C GLN A 97 10.81 -5.13 11.63
N GLU A 98 10.87 -3.94 11.02
CA GLU A 98 11.77 -2.85 11.42
C GLU A 98 11.27 -2.10 12.67
N ALA A 99 10.00 -2.29 13.06
CA ALA A 99 9.38 -1.66 14.22
C ALA A 99 9.23 -2.58 15.45
N ALA A 100 9.77 -3.80 15.40
CA ALA A 100 9.64 -4.86 16.42
C ALA A 100 10.99 -5.21 17.07
#